data_AF-A0A973HHG1-F1
#
_entry.id   AF-A0A973HHG1-F1
#
_cell.length_a   1.000
_cell.length_b   1.000
_cell.length_c   1.000
_cell.angle_alpha   90.00
_cell.angle_beta   90.00
_cell.angle_gamma   90.00
#
_symmetry.space_group_name_H-M   'P 1'
#
loop_
_entity.id
_entity.type
_entity.pdbx_description
1 polymer ?
#
loop_
_entity_poly.entity_id
_entity_poly.type
_entity_poly.pdbx_seq_one_letter_code
_entity_poly.pdbx_strand_id
1 'polypeptide(L)'
;MSIEAIDIEGTEKIETPSFENPSMADFEHAIAKFNTSIISPFMNINNKSPMIYFNSVLSVEGIDTKAKKIISDSNYEMNALDGERVILFTNPLYVSMLTCRGQSFRDSKSCMVRLISGKVTEKKFISRHSVASHGTQADYKINDIIRGVILSPTTEFSHASVIDFPLFFSNDIKMNSISDAHKGLSLEAETLRQTISNQVDDMTSYLNTKTSDYKALVKDMNTTIKEKERLEKSNAQNSLILSQIQQDIVNTSEEISKIQSLKVKLSIDIDELKISINKHKGIVKSEKAEFDVLFKDVADKKIELLGLNDEIRTAKKDINLTSLDMKGHSAESQKQLTYYYRLSLAVIVFLAAVFFFIYSNAETFKVLIDANSKVSPWNILLSRLPLITATTLIIGTLSALLFYLVNHIILVNADKMNMLKASILAEQITGTLSSKGMSDEEIRDCKRNTKIELVMNVFTTKPEKISESKQQDVLKQILEAVKITK
;
A
#
# COMPACT_ATOMS: atom_id res chain seq x y z
N MET A 1 -3.28 -26.10 13.17
CA MET A 1 -2.74 -24.87 13.80
C MET A 1 -3.77 -24.43 14.81
N SER A 2 -3.54 -24.79 16.07
CA SER A 2 -4.41 -24.41 17.18
C SER A 2 -4.20 -22.92 17.44
N ILE A 3 -5.25 -22.13 17.25
CA ILE A 3 -5.26 -20.73 17.66
C ILE A 3 -5.44 -20.78 19.18
N GLU A 4 -4.34 -20.65 19.92
CA GLU A 4 -4.40 -20.36 21.35
C GLU A 4 -5.18 -19.05 21.52
N ALA A 5 -6.29 -19.14 22.26
CA ALA A 5 -7.06 -17.98 22.66
C ALA A 5 -6.17 -17.12 23.55
N ILE A 6 -5.74 -15.97 23.03
CA ILE A 6 -5.13 -14.92 23.84
C ILE A 6 -6.24 -14.38 24.72
N ASP A 7 -6.20 -14.74 26.00
CA ASP A 7 -7.07 -14.20 27.03
C ASP A 7 -6.67 -12.73 27.22
N ILE A 8 -7.51 -11.81 26.72
CA ILE A 8 -7.28 -10.37 26.91
C ILE A 8 -7.80 -10.04 28.31
N GLU A 9 -6.97 -10.29 29.32
CA GLU A 9 -7.12 -9.76 30.68
C GLU A 9 -7.06 -8.23 30.64
N GLY A 10 -8.22 -7.59 30.43
CA GLY A 10 -8.26 -6.14 30.31
C GLY A 10 -9.60 -5.58 29.87
N THR A 11 -10.72 -6.20 30.25
CA THR A 11 -12.03 -5.54 30.10
C THR A 11 -12.15 -4.49 31.20
N GLU A 12 -11.62 -3.30 30.96
CA GLU A 12 -12.04 -2.10 31.68
C GLU A 12 -13.56 -2.07 31.64
N LYS A 13 -14.19 -2.13 32.82
CA LYS A 13 -15.64 -1.97 32.92
C LYS A 13 -15.96 -0.60 32.33
N ILE A 14 -16.72 -0.59 31.24
CA ILE A 14 -17.21 0.64 30.65
C ILE A 14 -18.13 1.27 31.70
N GLU A 15 -17.61 2.28 32.40
CA GLU A 15 -18.41 3.10 33.30
C GLU A 15 -19.42 3.86 32.45
N THR A 16 -20.66 3.37 32.46
CA THR A 16 -21.79 4.10 31.91
C THR A 16 -22.09 5.25 32.86
N PRO A 17 -22.05 6.51 32.42
CA PRO A 17 -22.46 7.63 33.24
C PRO A 17 -23.89 7.39 33.73
N SER A 18 -24.08 7.51 35.03
CA SER A 18 -25.41 7.44 35.65
C SER A 18 -26.10 8.77 35.41
N PHE A 19 -26.97 8.83 34.41
CA PHE A 19 -27.89 9.97 34.26
C PHE A 19 -29.03 9.78 35.26
N GLU A 20 -29.12 10.67 36.24
CA GLU A 20 -30.25 10.68 37.18
C GLU A 20 -31.54 10.92 36.40
N ASN A 21 -32.56 10.08 36.60
CA ASN A 21 -33.85 10.34 35.97
C ASN A 21 -34.45 11.63 36.52
N PRO A 22 -34.99 12.51 35.67
CA PRO A 22 -35.61 13.74 36.12
C PRO A 22 -36.80 13.38 37.02
N SER A 23 -36.84 13.98 38.21
CA SER A 23 -37.93 13.73 39.17
C SER A 23 -39.26 14.17 38.57
N MET A 24 -40.21 13.24 38.44
CA MET A 24 -41.57 13.52 37.97
C MET A 24 -42.50 13.97 39.11
N ALA A 25 -42.05 13.90 40.36
CA ALA A 25 -42.91 14.07 41.52
C ALA A 25 -43.59 15.46 41.56
N ASP A 26 -42.83 16.52 41.27
CA ASP A 26 -43.35 17.89 41.31
C ASP A 26 -44.35 18.16 40.18
N PHE A 27 -44.07 17.63 38.99
CA PHE A 27 -44.97 17.70 37.84
C PHE A 27 -46.26 16.91 38.07
N GLU A 28 -46.18 15.70 38.60
CA GLU A 28 -47.34 14.88 38.96
C GLU A 28 -48.19 15.56 40.03
N HIS A 29 -47.56 16.17 41.03
CA HIS A 29 -48.24 16.95 42.05
C HIS A 29 -48.98 18.16 41.44
N ALA A 30 -48.34 18.88 40.50
CA ALA A 30 -48.96 20.00 39.81
C ALA A 30 -50.15 19.56 38.93
N ILE A 31 -50.04 18.42 38.23
CA ILE A 31 -51.16 17.82 37.48
C ILE A 31 -52.32 17.48 38.42
N ALA A 32 -52.04 16.81 39.53
CA ALA A 32 -53.06 16.43 40.49
C ALA A 32 -53.79 17.65 41.07
N LYS A 33 -53.05 18.71 41.38
CA LYS A 33 -53.59 20.00 41.83
C LYS A 33 -54.48 20.63 40.76
N PHE A 34 -54.02 20.68 39.51
CA PHE A 34 -54.80 21.22 38.39
C PHE A 34 -56.09 20.45 38.13
N ASN A 35 -56.02 19.12 38.11
CA ASN A 35 -57.20 18.25 37.97
C ASN A 35 -58.19 18.46 39.11
N THR A 36 -57.70 18.55 40.34
CA THR A 36 -58.54 18.84 41.51
C THR A 36 -59.21 20.21 41.38
N SER A 37 -58.47 21.25 40.94
CA SER A 37 -59.01 22.58 40.72
C SER A 37 -60.08 22.63 39.62
N ILE A 38 -59.92 21.86 38.53
CA ILE A 38 -60.91 21.76 37.45
C ILE A 38 -62.15 20.95 37.86
N ILE A 39 -61.97 19.91 38.68
CA ILE A 39 -63.08 19.02 39.09
C ILE A 39 -63.88 19.64 40.25
N SER A 40 -63.23 20.36 41.17
CA SER A 40 -63.87 20.99 42.33
C SER A 40 -65.10 21.88 42.05
N PRO A 41 -65.25 22.56 40.89
CA PRO A 41 -66.43 23.35 40.58
C PRO A 41 -67.63 22.50 40.17
N PHE A 42 -67.43 21.23 39.79
CA PHE A 42 -68.52 20.32 39.47
C PHE A 42 -69.31 19.99 40.73
N MET A 43 -70.62 20.13 40.63
CA MET A 43 -71.56 19.76 41.67
C MET A 43 -72.25 18.46 41.28
N ASN A 44 -72.38 17.54 42.23
CA ASN A 44 -73.17 16.33 42.03
C ASN A 44 -74.62 16.64 42.41
N ILE A 45 -75.50 16.70 41.42
CA ILE A 45 -76.94 16.82 41.62
C ILE A 45 -77.58 15.43 41.63
N ASN A 46 -78.50 15.19 42.55
CA ASN A 46 -79.30 13.97 42.62
C ASN A 46 -80.79 14.29 42.39
N ASN A 47 -81.64 13.28 42.41
CA ASN A 47 -83.08 13.42 42.15
C ASN A 47 -83.84 14.39 43.08
N LYS A 48 -83.24 14.79 44.22
CA LYS A 48 -83.80 15.76 45.18
C LYS A 48 -83.15 17.14 45.09
N SER A 49 -82.26 17.36 44.12
CA SER A 49 -81.57 18.63 43.97
C SER A 49 -82.55 19.75 43.62
N PRO A 50 -82.45 20.94 44.24
CA PRO A 50 -83.27 22.10 43.88
C PRO A 50 -82.98 22.63 42.47
N MET A 51 -81.88 22.18 41.85
CA MET A 51 -81.55 22.49 40.46
C MET A 51 -82.36 21.66 39.45
N ILE A 52 -83.03 20.60 39.91
CA ILE A 52 -83.95 19.80 39.10
C ILE A 52 -85.36 20.32 39.36
N TYR A 53 -85.96 20.84 38.29
CA TYR A 53 -87.30 21.41 38.35
C TYR A 53 -88.38 20.37 38.07
N PHE A 54 -88.12 19.39 37.18
CA PHE A 54 -89.04 18.29 36.89
C PHE A 54 -88.25 16.99 36.75
N ASN A 55 -88.74 15.89 37.34
CA ASN A 55 -88.16 14.55 37.23
C ASN A 55 -89.25 13.49 37.42
N SER A 56 -90.06 13.28 36.40
CA SER A 56 -91.07 12.22 36.40
C SER A 56 -91.47 11.87 34.96
N VAL A 57 -92.44 10.96 34.81
CA VAL A 57 -93.08 10.72 33.52
C VAL A 57 -93.92 11.94 33.17
N LEU A 58 -93.66 12.54 32.02
CA LEU A 58 -94.35 13.74 31.57
C LEU A 58 -95.79 13.40 31.22
N SER A 59 -96.73 14.18 31.74
CA SER A 59 -98.13 14.17 31.32
C SER A 59 -98.54 15.59 30.92
N VAL A 60 -99.05 15.77 29.70
CA VAL A 60 -99.40 17.09 29.15
C VAL A 60 -100.42 17.84 30.04
N GLU A 61 -101.32 17.10 30.69
CA GLU A 61 -102.39 17.63 31.53
C GLU A 61 -101.91 18.05 32.93
N GLY A 62 -100.89 17.38 33.48
CA GLY A 62 -100.42 17.56 34.86
C GLY A 62 -99.18 18.44 35.04
N ILE A 63 -98.62 18.97 33.95
CA ILE A 63 -97.33 19.69 33.99
C ILE A 63 -97.50 21.20 34.28
N ASP A 64 -96.67 21.74 35.18
CA ASP A 64 -96.68 23.16 35.54
C ASP A 64 -96.29 24.07 34.35
N THR A 65 -96.87 25.27 34.34
CA THR A 65 -96.66 26.34 33.35
C THR A 65 -95.19 26.67 33.11
N LYS A 66 -94.34 26.63 34.15
CA LYS A 66 -92.91 26.89 34.02
C LYS A 66 -92.16 25.74 33.32
N ALA A 67 -92.56 24.48 33.50
CA ALA A 67 -92.03 23.36 32.71
C ALA A 67 -92.47 23.47 31.25
N LYS A 68 -93.74 23.84 31.02
CA LYS A 68 -94.26 24.08 29.67
C LYS A 68 -93.40 25.09 28.93
N LYS A 69 -93.06 26.19 29.62
CA LYS A 69 -92.17 27.23 29.09
C LYS A 69 -90.75 26.70 28.79
N ILE A 70 -90.13 25.96 29.71
CA ILE A 70 -88.78 25.41 29.47
C ILE A 70 -88.75 24.49 28.24
N ILE A 71 -89.76 23.64 28.06
CA ILE A 71 -89.86 22.71 26.92
C ILE A 71 -90.12 23.49 25.63
N SER A 72 -91.06 24.45 25.63
CA SER A 72 -91.34 25.29 24.45
C SER A 72 -90.12 26.10 24.02
N ASP A 73 -89.37 26.62 25.00
CA ASP A 73 -88.12 27.36 24.76
C ASP A 73 -87.00 26.44 24.23
N SER A 74 -87.17 25.12 24.26
CA SER A 74 -86.16 24.13 23.87
C SER A 74 -86.47 23.40 22.55
N ASN A 75 -87.37 23.93 21.71
CA ASN A 75 -87.76 23.37 20.40
C ASN A 75 -88.26 21.91 20.44
N TYR A 76 -88.77 21.47 21.58
CA TYR A 76 -89.49 20.20 21.70
C TYR A 76 -91.00 20.49 21.76
N GLU A 77 -91.77 19.70 21.01
CA GLU A 77 -93.22 19.72 21.11
C GLU A 77 -93.65 18.96 22.36
N MET A 78 -94.52 19.57 23.18
CA MET A 78 -95.00 18.98 24.44
C MET A 78 -95.63 17.59 24.22
N ASN A 79 -96.42 17.45 23.15
CA ASN A 79 -97.11 16.21 22.82
C ASN A 79 -96.15 15.07 22.45
N ALA A 80 -94.96 15.39 21.93
CA ALA A 80 -93.96 14.39 21.56
C ALA A 80 -93.20 13.83 22.78
N LEU A 81 -93.38 14.45 23.95
CA LEU A 81 -92.77 14.03 25.21
C LEU A 81 -93.77 13.38 26.16
N ASP A 82 -95.05 13.27 25.79
CA ASP A 82 -96.07 12.66 26.65
C ASP A 82 -95.77 11.18 26.90
N GLY A 83 -95.80 10.76 28.16
CA GLY A 83 -95.44 9.42 28.59
C GLY A 83 -93.93 9.13 28.67
N GLU A 84 -93.07 10.08 28.31
CA GLU A 84 -91.61 9.93 28.42
C GLU A 84 -91.11 10.38 29.80
N ARG A 85 -90.02 9.78 30.27
CA ARG A 85 -89.39 10.23 31.52
C ARG A 85 -88.47 11.42 31.23
N VAL A 86 -88.87 12.61 31.68
CA VAL A 86 -88.15 13.85 31.40
C VAL A 86 -87.57 14.42 32.68
N ILE A 87 -86.33 14.90 32.59
CA ILE A 87 -85.64 15.67 33.61
C ILE A 87 -85.43 17.06 33.08
N LEU A 88 -85.93 18.08 33.77
CA LEU A 88 -85.70 19.48 33.43
C LEU A 88 -84.90 20.15 34.54
N PHE A 89 -83.86 20.87 34.16
CA PHE A 89 -83.08 21.71 35.06
C PHE A 89 -83.68 23.11 35.16
N THR A 90 -83.53 23.74 36.32
CA THR A 90 -84.06 25.09 36.57
C THR A 90 -83.41 26.13 35.66
N ASN A 91 -82.10 25.97 35.39
CA ASN A 91 -81.30 26.78 34.48
C ASN A 91 -80.56 25.86 33.49
N PRO A 92 -80.08 26.35 32.34
CA PRO A 92 -79.13 25.60 31.52
C PRO A 92 -77.87 25.26 32.32
N LEU A 93 -77.54 23.98 32.42
CA LEU A 93 -76.37 23.49 33.14
C LEU A 93 -75.42 22.80 32.17
N TYR A 94 -74.12 22.96 32.39
CA TYR A 94 -73.13 22.11 31.74
C TYR A 94 -73.12 20.76 32.44
N VAL A 95 -73.43 19.70 31.72
CA VAL A 95 -73.47 18.35 32.27
C VAL A 95 -72.31 17.57 31.70
N SER A 96 -71.32 17.24 32.53
CA SER A 96 -70.19 16.42 32.07
C SER A 96 -70.55 14.94 32.10
N MET A 97 -71.14 14.48 33.19
CA MET A 97 -71.50 13.08 33.38
C MET A 97 -72.91 12.96 33.93
N LEU A 98 -73.68 12.04 33.37
CA LEU A 98 -75.03 11.70 33.79
C LEU A 98 -75.08 10.23 34.14
N THR A 99 -75.53 9.91 35.34
CA THR A 99 -75.65 8.54 35.81
C THR A 99 -77.10 8.15 35.96
N CYS A 100 -77.49 7.07 35.29
CA CYS A 100 -78.83 6.51 35.35
C CYS A 100 -78.81 5.09 35.90
N ARG A 101 -79.90 4.68 36.54
CA ARG A 101 -80.15 3.31 37.00
C ARG A 101 -81.25 2.67 36.17
N GLY A 102 -81.19 1.37 35.93
CA GLY A 102 -82.20 0.67 35.14
C GLY A 102 -82.15 -0.84 35.39
N GLN A 103 -83.26 -1.52 35.06
CA GLN A 103 -83.36 -2.98 35.24
C GLN A 103 -82.42 -3.76 34.32
N SER A 104 -82.20 -3.26 33.09
CA SER A 104 -81.27 -3.82 32.12
C SER A 104 -80.89 -2.77 31.07
N PHE A 105 -79.59 -2.62 30.81
CA PHE A 105 -79.05 -1.79 29.72
C PHE A 105 -78.53 -2.65 28.55
N ARG A 106 -79.20 -3.78 28.29
CA ARG A 106 -78.84 -4.72 27.20
C ARG A 106 -79.46 -4.34 25.86
N ASP A 107 -80.61 -3.69 25.86
CA ASP A 107 -81.26 -3.24 24.63
C ASP A 107 -80.68 -1.87 24.21
N SER A 108 -80.31 -1.72 22.94
CA SER A 108 -79.78 -0.48 22.38
C SER A 108 -80.73 0.71 22.60
N LYS A 109 -82.05 0.46 22.61
CA LYS A 109 -83.09 1.48 22.87
C LYS A 109 -83.13 1.91 24.34
N SER A 110 -82.87 1.00 25.27
CA SER A 110 -82.80 1.30 26.71
C SER A 110 -81.57 2.12 27.11
N CYS A 111 -80.61 2.26 26.20
CA CYS A 111 -79.34 2.96 26.40
C CYS A 111 -79.24 4.32 25.71
N MET A 112 -80.33 4.83 25.14
CA MET A 112 -80.33 6.13 24.49
C MET A 112 -80.82 7.20 25.46
N VAL A 113 -80.10 8.32 25.49
CA VAL A 113 -80.45 9.50 26.27
C VAL A 113 -80.59 10.66 25.29
N ARG A 114 -81.76 11.31 25.27
CA ARG A 114 -81.96 12.49 24.40
C ARG A 114 -81.72 13.75 25.23
N LEU A 115 -81.04 14.72 24.64
CA LEU A 115 -80.71 15.96 25.32
C LEU A 115 -81.67 17.07 24.90
N ILE A 116 -82.13 17.83 25.89
CA ILE A 116 -82.89 19.06 25.69
C ILE A 116 -81.87 20.20 25.72
N SER A 117 -81.51 20.71 24.55
CA SER A 117 -80.52 21.78 24.40
C SER A 117 -80.98 23.08 25.07
N GLY A 118 -80.03 23.88 25.55
CA GLY A 118 -80.30 25.24 26.02
C GLY A 118 -80.62 26.26 24.92
N LYS A 119 -80.40 25.90 23.65
CA LYS A 119 -80.62 26.75 22.47
C LYS A 119 -81.76 26.20 21.59
N VAL A 120 -82.65 27.09 21.13
CA VAL A 120 -83.83 26.77 20.31
C VAL A 120 -83.48 26.05 19.00
N THR A 121 -82.27 26.22 18.46
CA THR A 121 -81.93 25.77 17.11
C THR A 121 -81.44 24.32 17.01
N GLU A 122 -81.19 23.62 18.12
CA GLU A 122 -80.48 22.33 18.08
C GLU A 122 -81.19 21.23 18.90
N LYS A 123 -81.70 20.20 18.21
CA LYS A 123 -82.05 18.91 18.83
C LYS A 123 -80.82 18.01 18.81
N LYS A 124 -80.25 17.69 19.98
CA LYS A 124 -79.08 16.81 20.09
C LYS A 124 -79.48 15.46 20.68
N PHE A 125 -78.99 14.40 20.05
CA PHE A 125 -79.17 13.02 20.51
C PHE A 125 -77.81 12.47 20.88
N ILE A 126 -77.67 11.94 22.10
CA ILE A 126 -76.47 11.19 22.48
C ILE A 126 -76.84 9.72 22.58
N SER A 127 -76.33 8.94 21.62
CA SER A 127 -76.32 7.49 21.74
C SER A 127 -75.05 7.05 22.50
N ARG A 128 -75.12 5.87 23.12
CA ARG A 128 -74.07 5.30 23.97
C ARG A 128 -72.68 5.35 23.30
N HIS A 129 -71.85 6.33 23.66
CA HIS A 129 -70.42 6.35 23.37
C HIS A 129 -69.65 6.44 24.68
N SER A 130 -69.04 5.32 25.07
CA SER A 130 -68.28 5.06 26.30
C SER A 130 -69.11 4.93 27.59
N VAL A 131 -69.60 3.72 27.89
CA VAL A 131 -70.18 3.39 29.20
C VAL A 131 -69.57 2.09 29.70
N ALA A 132 -68.84 2.15 30.82
CA ALA A 132 -68.54 0.99 31.65
C ALA A 132 -69.85 0.61 32.36
N SER A 133 -70.64 -0.31 31.80
CA SER A 133 -71.86 -0.75 32.47
C SER A 133 -71.52 -1.74 33.56
N HIS A 134 -71.52 -1.28 34.81
CA HIS A 134 -71.48 -2.15 35.98
C HIS A 134 -72.93 -2.48 36.38
N GLY A 135 -73.52 -3.50 35.74
CA GLY A 135 -74.83 -4.03 36.11
C GLY A 135 -76.02 -3.08 35.82
N THR A 136 -76.65 -2.58 36.89
CA THR A 136 -77.89 -1.77 36.86
C THR A 136 -77.65 -0.27 36.76
N GLN A 137 -76.41 0.16 36.48
CA GLN A 137 -76.04 1.57 36.35
C GLN A 137 -75.36 1.84 34.99
N ALA A 138 -75.68 2.98 34.40
CA ALA A 138 -75.06 3.49 33.18
C ALA A 138 -74.65 4.95 33.36
N ASP A 139 -73.38 5.23 33.10
CA ASP A 139 -72.79 6.57 33.16
C ASP A 139 -72.60 7.12 31.75
N TYR A 140 -73.23 8.24 31.42
CA TYR A 140 -73.21 8.90 30.12
C TYR A 140 -72.31 10.14 30.17
N LYS A 141 -71.29 10.19 29.31
CA LYS A 141 -70.47 11.39 29.11
C LYS A 141 -71.16 12.33 28.13
N ILE A 142 -71.66 13.46 28.62
CA ILE A 142 -72.44 14.42 27.82
C ILE A 142 -71.56 15.59 27.38
N ASN A 143 -70.84 16.21 28.33
CA ASN A 143 -69.96 17.36 28.11
C ASN A 143 -70.63 18.51 27.29
N ASP A 144 -71.89 18.82 27.58
CA ASP A 144 -72.67 19.83 26.85
C ASP A 144 -73.56 20.66 27.79
N ILE A 145 -74.03 21.82 27.32
CA ILE A 145 -74.96 22.70 28.03
C ILE A 145 -76.39 22.31 27.68
N ILE A 146 -77.11 21.80 28.67
CA ILE A 146 -78.46 21.27 28.47
C ILE A 146 -79.44 21.87 29.49
N ARG A 147 -80.70 22.02 29.07
CA ARG A 147 -81.85 22.37 29.93
C ARG A 147 -82.54 21.14 30.49
N GLY A 148 -82.26 19.97 29.94
CA GLY A 148 -82.89 18.74 30.41
C GLY A 148 -82.43 17.52 29.64
N VAL A 149 -82.96 16.39 30.08
CA VAL A 149 -82.64 15.06 29.56
C VAL A 149 -83.93 14.26 29.46
N ILE A 150 -84.08 13.49 28.39
CA ILE A 150 -85.17 12.53 28.22
C ILE A 150 -84.56 11.14 28.33
N LEU A 151 -85.04 10.40 29.32
CA LEU A 151 -84.62 9.04 29.65
C LEU A 151 -85.59 8.03 29.04
N SER A 152 -85.07 6.83 28.76
CA SER A 152 -85.90 5.68 28.41
C SER A 152 -86.90 5.34 29.54
N PRO A 153 -88.11 4.83 29.24
CA PRO A 153 -89.11 4.51 30.27
C PRO A 153 -88.61 3.55 31.36
N THR A 154 -87.65 2.68 31.05
CA THR A 154 -87.09 1.67 31.97
C THR A 154 -85.90 2.17 32.78
N THR A 155 -85.51 3.44 32.62
CA THR A 155 -84.35 4.02 33.29
C THR A 155 -84.75 5.17 34.20
N GLU A 156 -83.97 5.35 35.26
CA GLU A 156 -84.20 6.35 36.28
C GLU A 156 -82.94 7.19 36.47
N PHE A 157 -83.15 8.48 36.69
CA PHE A 157 -82.08 9.39 37.03
C PHE A 157 -81.49 9.05 38.40
N SER A 158 -80.16 8.91 38.49
CA SER A 158 -79.47 8.76 39.77
C SER A 158 -78.78 10.05 40.18
N HIS A 159 -77.80 10.49 39.39
CA HIS A 159 -77.06 11.72 39.65
C HIS A 159 -76.47 12.29 38.37
N ALA A 160 -76.10 13.57 38.38
CA ALA A 160 -75.32 14.19 37.32
C ALA A 160 -74.23 15.08 37.93
N SER A 161 -73.06 15.06 37.29
CA SER A 161 -71.97 16.00 37.57
C SER A 161 -72.13 17.21 36.67
N VAL A 162 -72.45 18.35 37.27
CA VAL A 162 -72.90 19.55 36.57
C VAL A 162 -72.17 20.81 37.02
N ILE A 163 -72.08 21.80 36.12
CA ILE A 163 -71.63 23.16 36.42
C ILE A 163 -72.75 24.14 36.02
N ASP A 164 -73.10 25.03 36.95
CA ASP A 164 -73.89 26.22 36.67
C ASP A 164 -72.94 27.32 36.19
N PHE A 165 -72.95 27.63 34.89
CA PHE A 165 -72.01 28.55 34.27
C PHE A 165 -72.06 29.98 34.86
N PRO A 166 -73.24 30.62 34.99
CA PRO A 166 -73.35 31.90 35.68
C PRO A 166 -72.73 31.91 37.08
N LEU A 167 -73.01 30.89 37.90
CA LEU A 167 -72.44 30.80 39.25
C LEU A 167 -70.94 30.50 39.24
N PHE A 168 -70.48 29.72 38.27
CA PHE A 168 -69.07 29.38 38.09
C PHE A 168 -68.23 30.61 37.76
N PHE A 169 -68.64 31.40 36.77
CA PHE A 169 -67.91 32.60 36.36
C PHE A 169 -68.05 33.77 37.34
N SER A 170 -69.06 33.74 38.21
CA SER A 170 -69.22 34.74 39.28
C SER A 170 -68.36 34.44 40.51
N ASN A 171 -67.71 33.27 40.57
CA ASN A 171 -66.87 32.86 41.69
C ASN A 171 -65.39 33.07 41.36
N ASP A 172 -64.90 34.30 41.60
CA ASP A 172 -63.51 34.69 41.38
C ASP A 172 -62.51 33.76 42.10
N ILE A 173 -62.86 33.24 43.28
CA ILE A 173 -61.99 32.34 44.05
C ILE A 173 -61.73 31.04 43.27
N LYS A 174 -62.78 30.45 42.68
CA LYS A 174 -62.64 29.22 41.87
C LYS A 174 -61.86 29.47 40.58
N MET A 175 -62.14 30.58 39.90
CA MET A 175 -61.42 30.96 38.68
C MET A 175 -59.94 31.24 38.94
N ASN A 176 -59.62 31.94 40.02
CA ASN A 176 -58.24 32.18 40.44
C ASN A 176 -57.55 30.88 40.83
N SER A 177 -58.22 29.96 41.54
CA SER A 177 -57.65 28.65 41.89
C SER A 177 -57.30 27.80 40.65
N ILE A 178 -58.14 27.82 39.61
CA ILE A 178 -57.85 27.15 38.33
C ILE A 178 -56.69 27.83 37.61
N SER A 179 -56.69 29.17 37.57
CA SER A 179 -55.62 29.96 36.95
C SER A 179 -54.26 29.73 37.62
N ASP A 180 -54.22 29.72 38.95
CA ASP A 180 -53.00 29.49 39.73
C ASP A 180 -52.51 28.05 39.59
N ALA A 181 -53.43 27.07 39.57
CA ALA A 181 -53.06 25.68 39.31
C ALA A 181 -52.53 25.48 37.88
N HIS A 182 -53.11 26.16 36.89
CA HIS A 182 -52.61 26.16 35.52
C HIS A 182 -51.22 26.78 35.41
N LYS A 183 -50.99 27.94 36.04
CA LYS A 183 -49.67 28.59 36.08
C LYS A 183 -48.63 27.69 36.74
N GLY A 184 -48.98 27.07 37.87
CA GLY A 184 -48.12 26.11 38.56
C GLY A 184 -47.76 24.93 37.66
N LEU A 185 -48.75 24.30 37.02
CA LEU A 185 -48.52 23.22 36.07
C LEU A 185 -47.63 23.64 34.89
N SER A 186 -47.85 24.84 34.34
CA SER A 186 -47.03 25.36 33.25
C SER A 186 -45.59 25.61 33.66
N LEU A 187 -45.36 26.09 34.90
CA LEU A 187 -44.02 26.31 35.44
C LEU A 187 -43.29 24.97 35.62
N GLU A 188 -43.93 23.99 36.25
CA GLU A 188 -43.32 22.67 36.47
C GLU A 188 -43.08 21.93 35.15
N ALA A 189 -43.98 22.08 34.16
CA ALA A 189 -43.78 21.54 32.82
C ALA A 189 -42.53 22.13 32.15
N GLU A 190 -42.30 23.44 32.31
CA GLU A 190 -41.13 24.13 31.77
C GLU A 190 -39.84 23.71 32.48
N THR A 191 -39.86 23.62 33.81
CA THR A 191 -38.73 23.13 34.61
C THR A 191 -38.36 21.69 34.22
N LEU A 192 -39.35 20.81 34.07
CA LEU A 192 -39.14 19.44 33.62
C LEU A 192 -38.55 19.41 32.21
N ARG A 193 -39.09 20.21 31.29
CA ARG A 193 -38.57 20.34 29.92
C ARG A 193 -37.11 20.78 29.90
N GLN A 194 -36.76 21.79 30.70
CA GLN A 194 -35.40 22.29 30.79
C GLN A 194 -34.45 21.24 31.39
N THR A 195 -34.90 20.51 32.41
CA THR A 195 -34.12 19.41 33.02
C THR A 195 -33.85 18.31 31.99
N ILE A 196 -34.87 17.89 31.24
CA ILE A 196 -34.72 16.91 30.15
C ILE A 196 -33.77 17.44 29.07
N SER A 197 -33.88 18.71 28.68
CA SER A 197 -32.99 19.32 27.69
C SER A 197 -31.53 19.28 28.14
N ASN A 198 -31.25 19.68 29.38
CA ASN A 198 -29.90 19.64 29.93
C ASN A 198 -29.32 18.22 29.94
N GLN A 199 -30.14 17.22 30.32
CA GLN A 199 -29.71 15.82 30.28
C GLN A 199 -29.44 15.31 28.86
N VAL A 200 -30.24 15.73 27.88
CA VAL A 200 -30.00 15.41 26.47
C VAL A 200 -28.69 16.05 25.98
N ASP A 201 -28.39 17.27 26.40
CA ASP A 201 -27.14 17.96 26.06
C ASP A 201 -25.92 17.26 26.70
N ASP A 202 -26.02 16.88 27.97
CA ASP A 202 -24.98 16.12 28.68
C ASP A 202 -24.73 14.75 28.03
N MET A 203 -25.80 14.03 27.69
CA MET A 203 -25.72 12.75 26.97
C MET A 203 -25.09 12.93 25.59
N THR A 204 -25.45 13.98 24.87
CA THR A 204 -24.89 14.30 23.56
C THR A 204 -23.40 14.62 23.67
N SER A 205 -22.99 15.39 24.69
CA SER A 205 -21.58 15.69 24.97
C SER A 205 -20.77 14.42 25.30
N TYR A 206 -21.31 13.55 26.15
CA TYR A 206 -20.70 12.25 26.47
C TYR A 206 -20.54 11.36 25.22
N LEU A 207 -21.58 11.24 24.40
CA LEU A 207 -21.55 10.47 23.16
C LEU A 207 -20.54 11.01 22.16
N ASN A 208 -20.42 12.33 22.04
CA ASN A 208 -19.43 12.97 21.18
C ASN A 208 -17.99 12.67 21.65
N THR A 209 -17.73 12.75 22.96
CA THR A 209 -16.44 12.38 23.55
C THR A 209 -16.11 10.92 23.27
N LYS A 210 -17.03 9.98 23.55
CA LYS A 210 -16.83 8.55 23.27
C LYS A 210 -16.67 8.25 21.78
N THR A 211 -17.35 8.98 20.91
CA THR A 211 -17.15 8.88 19.46
C THR A 211 -15.76 9.34 19.04
N SER A 212 -15.23 10.39 19.67
CA SER A 212 -13.86 10.87 19.44
C SER A 212 -12.83 9.84 19.93
N ASP A 213 -13.01 9.30 21.14
CA ASP A 213 -12.14 8.26 21.71
C ASP A 213 -12.12 7.02 20.81
N TYR A 214 -13.28 6.56 20.34
CA TYR A 214 -13.38 5.45 19.40
C TYR A 214 -12.64 5.73 18.10
N LYS A 215 -12.76 6.93 17.54
CA LYS A 215 -12.01 7.32 16.32
C LYS A 215 -10.50 7.32 16.55
N ALA A 216 -10.04 7.78 17.72
CA ALA A 216 -8.63 7.72 18.10
C ALA A 216 -8.15 6.26 18.20
N LEU A 217 -8.92 5.39 18.88
CA LEU A 217 -8.61 3.97 19.00
C LEU A 217 -8.57 3.25 17.65
N VAL A 218 -9.49 3.56 16.74
CA VAL A 218 -9.48 3.02 15.36
C VAL A 218 -8.24 3.49 14.59
N LYS A 219 -7.81 4.74 14.78
CA LYS A 219 -6.58 5.24 14.16
C LYS A 219 -5.36 4.48 14.69
N ASP A 220 -5.28 4.28 16.00
CA ASP A 220 -4.19 3.55 16.66
C ASP A 220 -4.17 2.09 16.21
N MET A 221 -5.32 1.42 16.18
CA MET A 221 -5.46 0.05 15.65
C MET A 221 -4.95 -0.06 14.20
N ASN A 222 -5.29 0.89 13.34
CA ASN A 222 -4.79 0.93 11.96
C ASN A 222 -3.28 1.13 11.89
N THR A 223 -2.68 1.90 12.80
CA THR A 223 -1.22 2.03 12.88
C THR A 223 -0.57 0.73 13.34
N THR A 224 -1.11 0.05 14.36
CA THR A 224 -0.62 -1.26 14.82
C THR A 224 -0.74 -2.33 13.73
N ILE A 225 -1.81 -2.34 12.94
CA ILE A 225 -1.95 -3.26 11.80
C ILE A 225 -0.83 -3.02 10.78
N LYS A 226 -0.55 -1.76 10.42
CA LYS A 226 0.55 -1.43 9.50
C LYS A 226 1.92 -1.83 10.04
N GLU A 227 2.14 -1.66 11.34
CA GLU A 227 3.38 -2.11 11.99
C GLU A 227 3.50 -3.63 11.96
N LYS A 228 2.42 -4.36 12.24
CA LYS A 228 2.36 -5.82 12.12
C LYS A 228 2.70 -6.27 10.70
N GLU A 229 2.08 -5.68 9.67
CA GLU A 229 2.39 -6.00 8.27
C GLU A 229 3.86 -5.75 7.92
N ARG A 230 4.46 -4.67 8.45
CA ARG A 230 5.88 -4.36 8.27
C ARG A 230 6.76 -5.42 8.94
N LEU A 231 6.43 -5.83 10.16
CA LEU A 231 7.15 -6.87 10.89
C LEU A 231 7.03 -8.23 10.20
N GLU A 232 5.86 -8.59 9.69
CA GLU A 232 5.65 -9.83 8.92
C GLU A 232 6.49 -9.86 7.64
N LYS A 233 6.53 -8.74 6.89
CA LYS A 233 7.42 -8.60 5.71
C LYS A 233 8.89 -8.73 6.08
N SER A 234 9.32 -8.08 7.17
CA SER A 234 10.68 -8.19 7.67
C SER A 234 11.02 -9.62 8.10
N ASN A 235 10.07 -10.32 8.72
CA ASN A 235 10.27 -11.69 9.17
C ASN A 235 10.35 -12.67 7.99
N ALA A 236 9.52 -12.48 6.95
CA ALA A 236 9.60 -13.24 5.70
C ALA A 236 10.92 -13.00 4.95
N GLN A 237 11.45 -11.77 4.98
CA GLN A 237 12.76 -11.48 4.42
C GLN A 237 13.88 -12.16 5.23
N ASN A 238 13.80 -12.12 6.57
CA ASN A 238 14.77 -12.78 7.44
C ASN A 238 14.76 -14.30 7.27
N SER A 239 13.59 -14.93 7.09
CA SER A 239 13.50 -16.36 6.83
C SER A 239 14.13 -16.76 5.49
N LEU A 240 13.96 -15.92 4.45
CA LEU A 240 14.64 -16.09 3.17
C LEU A 240 16.16 -15.99 3.33
N ILE A 241 16.66 -14.98 4.04
CA ILE A 241 18.10 -14.82 4.32
C ILE A 241 18.63 -16.04 5.10
N LEU A 242 17.91 -16.53 6.11
CA LEU A 242 18.30 -17.71 6.87
C LEU A 242 18.39 -18.95 5.97
N SER A 243 17.45 -19.14 5.04
CA SER A 243 17.50 -20.25 4.08
C SER A 243 18.70 -20.17 3.14
N GLN A 244 19.07 -18.96 2.69
CA GLN A 244 20.26 -18.72 1.87
C GLN A 244 21.54 -19.03 2.66
N ILE A 245 21.65 -18.52 3.89
CA ILE A 245 22.79 -18.81 4.76
C ILE A 245 22.92 -20.31 5.02
N GLN A 246 21.80 -21.02 5.25
CA GLN A 246 21.82 -22.48 5.41
C GLN A 246 22.33 -23.18 4.16
N GLN A 247 21.90 -22.76 2.98
CA GLN A 247 22.39 -23.30 1.71
C GLN A 247 23.88 -23.01 1.50
N ASP A 248 24.34 -21.81 1.83
CA ASP A 248 25.76 -21.44 1.75
C ASP A 248 26.60 -22.25 2.72
N ILE A 249 26.11 -22.54 3.93
CA ILE A 249 26.79 -23.43 4.90
C ILE A 249 26.94 -24.83 4.32
N VAL A 250 25.89 -25.38 3.69
CA VAL A 250 25.95 -26.72 3.06
C VAL A 250 26.96 -26.72 1.92
N ASN A 251 26.88 -25.76 0.99
CA ASN A 251 27.81 -25.64 -0.12
C ASN A 251 29.26 -25.50 0.36
N THR A 252 29.51 -24.62 1.34
CA THR A 252 30.83 -24.42 1.93
C THR A 252 31.34 -25.69 2.61
N SER A 253 30.46 -26.42 3.31
CA SER A 253 30.81 -27.69 3.94
C SER A 253 31.19 -28.76 2.91
N GLU A 254 30.49 -28.82 1.78
CA GLU A 254 30.87 -29.69 0.66
C GLU A 254 32.24 -29.31 0.07
N GLU A 255 32.52 -28.03 -0.12
CA GLU A 255 33.83 -27.55 -0.58
C GLU A 255 34.95 -27.90 0.40
N ILE A 256 34.72 -27.73 1.71
CA ILE A 256 35.67 -28.14 2.75
C ILE A 256 35.95 -29.64 2.66
N SER A 257 34.92 -30.48 2.47
CA SER A 257 35.12 -31.93 2.35
C SER A 257 35.92 -32.30 1.09
N LYS A 258 35.68 -31.61 -0.04
CA LYS A 258 36.48 -31.76 -1.27
C LYS A 258 37.94 -31.37 -1.04
N ILE A 259 38.20 -30.22 -0.43
CA ILE A 259 39.56 -29.76 -0.09
C ILE A 259 40.25 -30.75 0.85
N GLN A 260 39.54 -31.28 1.84
CA GLN A 260 40.08 -32.27 2.76
C GLN A 260 40.45 -33.58 2.03
N SER A 261 39.62 -34.04 1.10
CA SER A 261 39.93 -35.20 0.26
C SER A 261 41.16 -34.96 -0.64
N LEU A 262 41.30 -33.76 -1.21
CA LEU A 262 42.47 -33.36 -2.00
C LEU A 262 43.72 -33.30 -1.13
N LYS A 263 43.63 -32.75 0.08
CA LYS A 263 44.74 -32.71 1.04
C LYS A 263 45.24 -34.12 1.37
N VAL A 264 44.34 -35.08 1.58
CA VAL A 264 44.71 -36.48 1.83
C VAL A 264 45.42 -37.08 0.61
N LYS A 265 44.89 -36.89 -0.61
CA LYS A 265 45.55 -37.33 -1.85
C LYS A 265 46.95 -36.75 -2.00
N LEU A 266 47.08 -35.44 -1.84
CA LEU A 266 48.35 -34.74 -2.02
C LEU A 266 49.36 -35.14 -0.94
N SER A 267 48.90 -35.49 0.27
CA SER A 267 49.77 -36.08 1.30
C SER A 267 50.30 -37.45 0.91
N ILE A 268 49.46 -38.30 0.30
CA ILE A 268 49.88 -39.61 -0.23
C ILE A 268 50.92 -39.41 -1.35
N ASP A 269 50.67 -38.50 -2.28
CA ASP A 269 51.58 -38.18 -3.38
C ASP A 269 52.94 -37.66 -2.85
N ILE A 270 52.93 -36.82 -1.81
CA ILE A 270 54.16 -36.33 -1.14
C ILE A 270 54.94 -37.50 -0.55
N ASP A 271 54.28 -38.45 0.12
CA ASP A 271 54.95 -39.61 0.70
C ASP A 271 55.53 -40.53 -0.39
N GLU A 272 54.82 -40.73 -1.50
CA GLU A 272 55.30 -41.48 -2.66
C GLU A 272 56.50 -40.81 -3.34
N LEU A 273 56.45 -39.50 -3.53
CA LEU A 273 57.57 -38.68 -4.02
C LEU A 273 58.78 -38.78 -3.08
N LYS A 274 58.56 -38.76 -1.76
CA LYS A 274 59.63 -38.89 -0.76
C LYS A 274 60.30 -40.26 -0.81
N ILE A 275 59.52 -41.33 -0.97
CA ILE A 275 60.03 -42.69 -1.21
C ILE A 275 60.86 -42.71 -2.51
N SER A 276 60.33 -42.12 -3.59
CA SER A 276 60.99 -42.06 -4.89
C SER A 276 62.30 -41.26 -4.84
N ILE A 277 62.32 -40.12 -4.14
CA ILE A 277 63.52 -39.31 -3.90
C ILE A 277 64.57 -40.13 -3.13
N ASN A 278 64.16 -40.84 -2.08
CA ASN A 278 65.09 -41.69 -1.32
C ASN A 278 65.65 -42.83 -2.17
N LYS A 279 64.82 -43.45 -3.02
CA LYS A 279 65.26 -44.46 -4.00
C LYS A 279 66.28 -43.88 -4.99
N HIS A 280 65.97 -42.75 -5.62
CA HIS A 280 66.88 -42.07 -6.54
C HIS A 280 68.16 -41.59 -5.84
N LYS A 281 68.09 -41.11 -4.59
CA LYS A 281 69.26 -40.76 -3.79
C LYS A 281 70.15 -41.98 -3.54
N GLY A 282 69.56 -43.16 -3.33
CA GLY A 282 70.27 -44.43 -3.27
C GLY A 282 70.99 -44.76 -4.59
N ILE A 283 70.27 -44.64 -5.71
CA ILE A 283 70.82 -44.85 -7.07
C ILE A 283 71.95 -43.86 -7.36
N VAL A 284 71.74 -42.56 -7.14
CA VAL A 284 72.77 -41.53 -7.33
C VAL A 284 73.99 -41.81 -6.45
N LYS A 285 73.81 -42.34 -5.24
CA LYS A 285 74.94 -42.72 -4.38
C LYS A 285 75.70 -43.93 -4.96
N SER A 286 75.00 -44.92 -5.52
CA SER A 286 75.66 -46.06 -6.18
C SER A 286 76.32 -45.67 -7.49
N GLU A 287 75.63 -44.91 -8.35
CA GLU A 287 76.18 -44.34 -9.59
C GLU A 287 77.34 -43.40 -9.31
N LYS A 288 77.31 -42.63 -8.21
CA LYS A 288 78.45 -41.80 -7.82
C LYS A 288 79.64 -42.66 -7.38
N ALA A 289 79.41 -43.76 -6.66
CA ALA A 289 80.48 -44.70 -6.34
C ALA A 289 81.06 -45.36 -7.60
N GLU A 290 80.20 -45.74 -8.55
CA GLU A 290 80.60 -46.26 -9.85
C GLU A 290 81.30 -45.20 -10.71
N PHE A 291 80.82 -43.96 -10.69
CA PHE A 291 81.45 -42.81 -11.32
C PHE A 291 82.79 -42.51 -10.68
N ASP A 292 82.97 -42.61 -9.36
CA ASP A 292 84.26 -42.40 -8.71
C ASP A 292 85.26 -43.50 -9.11
N VAL A 293 84.79 -44.73 -9.34
CA VAL A 293 85.58 -45.84 -9.91
C VAL A 293 85.93 -45.56 -11.37
N LEU A 294 84.95 -45.20 -12.20
CA LEU A 294 85.15 -44.82 -13.60
C LEU A 294 85.96 -43.54 -13.74
N PHE A 295 85.88 -42.60 -12.81
CA PHE A 295 86.63 -41.36 -12.82
C PHE A 295 88.07 -41.62 -12.45
N LYS A 296 88.36 -42.59 -11.58
CA LYS A 296 89.73 -43.11 -11.43
C LYS A 296 90.21 -43.75 -12.73
N ASP A 297 89.41 -44.61 -13.35
CA ASP A 297 89.73 -45.27 -14.62
C ASP A 297 89.93 -44.25 -15.77
N VAL A 298 89.11 -43.19 -15.80
CA VAL A 298 89.21 -42.06 -16.73
C VAL A 298 90.34 -41.12 -16.36
N ALA A 299 90.68 -40.92 -15.09
CA ALA A 299 91.86 -40.15 -14.69
C ALA A 299 93.13 -40.88 -15.15
N ASP A 300 93.16 -42.20 -15.01
CA ASP A 300 94.22 -43.06 -15.53
C ASP A 300 94.28 -42.98 -17.07
N LYS A 301 93.13 -43.06 -17.77
CA LYS A 301 93.05 -42.85 -19.23
C LYS A 301 93.24 -41.41 -19.69
N LYS A 302 93.02 -40.41 -18.84
CA LYS A 302 93.21 -38.97 -19.10
C LYS A 302 94.67 -38.60 -18.95
N ILE A 303 95.43 -39.29 -18.10
CA ILE A 303 96.89 -39.24 -18.14
C ILE A 303 97.38 -39.78 -19.50
N GLU A 304 96.72 -40.79 -20.08
CA GLU A 304 96.93 -41.24 -21.47
C GLU A 304 96.47 -40.21 -22.54
N LEU A 305 95.28 -39.60 -22.37
CA LEU A 305 94.68 -38.68 -23.35
C LEU A 305 95.16 -37.23 -23.26
N LEU A 306 95.73 -36.78 -22.15
CA LEU A 306 96.41 -35.47 -22.05
C LEU A 306 97.68 -35.44 -22.90
N GLY A 307 98.20 -36.59 -23.32
CA GLY A 307 99.16 -36.70 -24.42
C GLY A 307 98.55 -36.50 -25.81
N LEU A 308 97.23 -36.62 -25.98
CA LEU A 308 96.52 -36.55 -27.26
C LEU A 308 95.70 -35.26 -27.46
N ASN A 309 95.24 -34.62 -26.38
CA ASN A 309 94.31 -33.47 -26.44
C ASN A 309 95.01 -32.09 -26.50
N ASP A 310 96.34 -32.07 -26.45
CA ASP A 310 97.12 -30.87 -26.79
C ASP A 310 97.10 -30.60 -28.32
N GLU A 311 96.74 -31.61 -29.14
CA GLU A 311 96.59 -31.48 -30.61
C GLU A 311 95.22 -30.94 -31.07
N ILE A 312 94.15 -31.06 -30.27
CA ILE A 312 92.78 -30.68 -30.70
C ILE A 312 92.37 -29.28 -30.21
N ARG A 313 93.09 -28.73 -29.22
CA ARG A 313 92.78 -27.42 -28.61
C ARG A 313 93.10 -26.21 -29.50
N THR A 314 93.83 -26.42 -30.61
CA THR A 314 94.09 -25.42 -31.65
C THR A 314 92.95 -25.28 -32.68
N ALA A 315 91.98 -26.20 -32.72
CA ALA A 315 91.02 -26.26 -33.84
C ALA A 315 89.59 -25.74 -33.55
N LYS A 316 89.28 -25.18 -32.37
CA LYS A 316 87.88 -24.87 -32.01
C LYS A 316 87.66 -23.53 -31.30
N LYS A 317 88.43 -22.50 -31.67
CA LYS A 317 88.35 -21.16 -31.06
C LYS A 317 87.82 -20.07 -32.00
N ASP A 318 87.00 -20.39 -33.01
CA ASP A 318 86.69 -19.39 -34.05
C ASP A 318 85.29 -19.43 -34.70
N ILE A 319 84.23 -19.88 -34.00
CA ILE A 319 82.88 -19.88 -34.57
C ILE A 319 81.83 -19.49 -33.52
N ASN A 320 81.52 -18.18 -33.44
CA ASN A 320 80.16 -17.61 -33.34
C ASN A 320 80.16 -16.23 -32.65
N LEU A 321 80.30 -15.17 -33.43
CA LEU A 321 80.04 -13.80 -33.00
C LEU A 321 79.53 -12.97 -34.19
N THR A 322 78.37 -13.33 -34.78
CA THR A 322 77.74 -12.50 -35.83
C THR A 322 76.26 -12.85 -36.10
N SER A 323 75.42 -12.93 -35.05
CA SER A 323 73.95 -13.02 -35.22
C SER A 323 73.14 -12.06 -34.33
N LEU A 324 73.80 -11.08 -33.69
CA LEU A 324 73.19 -10.36 -32.57
C LEU A 324 72.34 -9.13 -32.97
N ASP A 325 72.54 -8.54 -34.15
CA ASP A 325 71.98 -7.21 -34.44
C ASP A 325 70.57 -7.23 -35.08
N MET A 326 70.20 -8.31 -35.77
CA MET A 326 68.88 -8.40 -36.43
C MET A 326 67.78 -8.98 -35.52
N LYS A 327 68.19 -9.73 -34.47
CA LYS A 327 67.28 -10.20 -33.42
C LYS A 327 66.77 -9.05 -32.55
N GLY A 328 67.57 -8.00 -32.33
CA GLY A 328 67.19 -6.82 -31.55
C GLY A 328 66.03 -6.04 -32.18
N HIS A 329 66.12 -5.74 -33.48
CA HIS A 329 65.08 -4.99 -34.18
C HIS A 329 63.74 -5.75 -34.30
N SER A 330 63.78 -7.06 -34.53
CA SER A 330 62.57 -7.89 -34.61
C SER A 330 61.85 -8.02 -33.26
N ALA A 331 62.61 -8.08 -32.16
CA ALA A 331 62.07 -8.12 -30.80
C ALA A 331 61.42 -6.79 -30.40
N GLU A 332 62.02 -5.65 -30.77
CA GLU A 332 61.48 -4.32 -30.46
C GLU A 332 60.17 -4.04 -31.24
N SER A 333 60.11 -4.39 -32.52
CA SER A 333 58.86 -4.28 -33.31
C SER A 333 57.75 -5.19 -32.77
N GLN A 334 58.07 -6.38 -32.27
CA GLN A 334 57.10 -7.27 -31.63
C GLN A 334 56.57 -6.70 -30.31
N LYS A 335 57.43 -6.04 -29.54
CA LYS A 335 57.06 -5.38 -28.29
C LYS A 335 56.11 -4.19 -28.55
N GLN A 336 56.43 -3.34 -29.53
CA GLN A 336 55.56 -2.23 -29.94
C GLN A 336 54.20 -2.73 -30.44
N LEU A 337 54.19 -3.75 -31.30
CA LEU A 337 52.96 -4.38 -31.79
C LEU A 337 52.08 -4.93 -30.65
N THR A 338 52.70 -5.54 -29.64
CA THR A 338 51.98 -6.06 -28.46
C THR A 338 51.30 -4.94 -27.66
N TYR A 339 51.93 -3.76 -27.55
CA TYR A 339 51.31 -2.60 -26.90
C TYR A 339 50.11 -2.07 -27.68
N TYR A 340 50.21 -1.96 -29.01
CA TYR A 340 49.06 -1.56 -29.84
C TYR A 340 47.91 -2.57 -29.78
N TYR A 341 48.20 -3.87 -29.75
CA TYR A 341 47.18 -4.91 -29.53
C TYR A 341 46.50 -4.79 -28.16
N ARG A 342 47.28 -4.58 -27.09
CA ARG A 342 46.72 -4.37 -25.74
C ARG A 342 45.87 -3.11 -25.65
N LEU A 343 46.31 -2.02 -26.27
CA LEU A 343 45.57 -0.76 -26.30
C LEU A 343 44.28 -0.90 -27.13
N SER A 344 44.33 -1.56 -28.29
CA SER A 344 43.14 -1.85 -29.10
C SER A 344 42.15 -2.74 -28.35
N LEU A 345 42.64 -3.79 -27.68
CA LEU A 345 41.81 -4.65 -26.84
C LEU A 345 41.15 -3.86 -25.70
N ALA A 346 41.89 -2.96 -25.04
CA ALA A 346 41.35 -2.10 -24.00
C ALA A 346 40.23 -1.18 -24.51
N VAL A 347 40.40 -0.60 -25.71
CA VAL A 347 39.36 0.22 -26.36
C VAL A 347 38.12 -0.61 -26.70
N ILE A 348 38.29 -1.85 -27.18
CA ILE A 348 37.17 -2.77 -27.46
C ILE A 348 36.41 -3.14 -26.18
N VAL A 349 37.12 -3.47 -25.11
CA VAL A 349 36.53 -3.78 -23.80
C VAL A 349 35.76 -2.57 -23.26
N PHE A 350 36.35 -1.37 -23.37
CA PHE A 350 35.69 -0.14 -22.95
C PHE A 350 34.43 0.15 -23.77
N LEU A 351 34.47 -0.06 -25.09
CA LEU A 351 33.33 0.10 -25.98
C LEU A 351 32.21 -0.89 -25.62
N ALA A 352 32.56 -2.16 -25.34
CA ALA A 352 31.61 -3.17 -24.87
C ALA A 352 30.96 -2.78 -23.53
N ALA A 353 31.73 -2.23 -22.59
CA ALA A 353 31.21 -1.73 -21.32
C ALA A 353 30.24 -0.55 -21.50
N VAL A 354 30.57 0.40 -22.38
CA VAL A 354 29.67 1.53 -22.73
C VAL A 354 28.39 1.02 -23.38
N PHE A 355 28.48 0.05 -24.29
CA PHE A 355 27.30 -0.59 -24.90
C PHE A 355 26.42 -1.29 -23.85
N PHE A 356 27.01 -2.04 -22.93
CA PHE A 356 26.28 -2.71 -21.84
C PHE A 356 25.58 -1.69 -20.93
N PHE A 357 26.25 -0.58 -20.61
CA PHE A 357 25.67 0.49 -19.81
C PHE A 357 24.50 1.18 -20.52
N ILE A 358 24.61 1.45 -21.83
CA ILE A 358 23.52 2.03 -22.62
C ILE A 358 22.34 1.05 -22.68
N TYR A 359 22.60 -0.24 -22.92
CA TYR A 359 21.57 -1.28 -22.97
C TYR A 359 20.81 -1.41 -21.65
N SER A 360 21.51 -1.48 -20.52
CA SER A 360 20.90 -1.58 -19.18
C SER A 360 20.03 -0.36 -18.84
N ASN A 361 20.47 0.84 -19.25
CA ASN A 361 19.69 2.06 -19.09
C ASN A 361 18.46 2.09 -20.02
N ALA A 362 18.55 1.51 -21.22
CA ALA A 362 17.42 1.39 -22.14
C ALA A 362 16.37 0.38 -21.64
N GLU A 363 16.77 -0.70 -20.97
CA GLU A 363 15.85 -1.63 -20.34
C GLU A 363 15.07 -0.98 -19.19
N THR A 364 15.77 -0.21 -18.34
CA THR A 364 15.15 0.58 -17.25
C THR A 364 14.13 1.59 -17.79
N PHE A 365 14.34 2.10 -19.00
CA PHE A 365 13.42 3.02 -19.67
C PHE A 365 12.10 2.36 -20.07
N LYS A 366 12.12 1.09 -20.50
CA LYS A 366 10.91 0.33 -20.81
C LYS A 366 9.99 0.22 -19.59
N VAL A 367 10.56 -0.07 -18.42
CA VAL A 367 9.84 -0.17 -17.13
C VAL A 367 9.19 1.16 -16.74
N LEU A 368 9.90 2.29 -16.96
CA LEU A 368 9.39 3.63 -16.65
C LEU A 368 8.25 4.08 -17.57
N ILE A 369 8.26 3.67 -18.85
CA ILE A 369 7.16 3.92 -19.78
C ILE A 369 5.91 3.12 -19.39
N ASP A 370 6.08 1.83 -19.07
CA ASP A 370 4.96 0.97 -18.65
C ASP A 370 4.33 1.46 -17.33
N ALA A 371 5.14 2.02 -16.42
CA ALA A 371 4.66 2.57 -15.15
C ALA A 371 3.90 3.92 -15.27
N ASN A 372 4.07 4.67 -16.36
CA ASN A 372 3.49 6.01 -16.52
C ASN A 372 2.87 6.21 -17.92
N SER A 373 1.79 5.47 -18.21
CA SER A 373 1.07 5.49 -19.50
C SER A 373 0.50 6.85 -19.95
N LYS A 374 0.51 7.87 -19.07
CA LYS A 374 0.02 9.22 -19.37
C LYS A 374 1.11 10.19 -19.84
N VAL A 375 2.39 9.82 -19.77
CA VAL A 375 3.49 10.70 -20.19
C VAL A 375 3.85 10.41 -21.64
N SER A 376 3.76 11.42 -22.51
CA SER A 376 4.12 11.28 -23.92
C SER A 376 5.59 10.84 -24.08
N PRO A 377 5.88 9.74 -24.81
CA PRO A 377 7.25 9.27 -25.05
C PRO A 377 8.18 10.34 -25.65
N TRP A 378 7.60 11.28 -26.40
CA TRP A 378 8.31 12.40 -27.00
C TRP A 378 8.93 13.35 -25.97
N ASN A 379 8.24 13.63 -24.86
CA ASN A 379 8.77 14.54 -23.83
C ASN A 379 9.97 13.94 -23.11
N ILE A 380 9.96 12.62 -22.91
CA ILE A 380 11.06 11.91 -22.26
C ILE A 380 12.27 11.80 -23.20
N LEU A 381 12.03 11.59 -24.50
CA LEU A 381 13.08 11.56 -25.52
C LEU A 381 13.73 12.94 -25.69
N LEU A 382 12.93 14.01 -25.72
CA LEU A 382 13.45 15.39 -25.83
C LEU A 382 14.30 15.78 -24.61
N SER A 383 13.87 15.41 -23.41
CA SER A 383 14.59 15.66 -22.16
C SER A 383 15.96 14.96 -22.10
N ARG A 384 16.14 13.87 -22.84
CA ARG A 384 17.37 13.05 -22.80
C ARG A 384 18.22 13.18 -24.07
N LEU A 385 17.79 13.99 -25.03
CA LEU A 385 18.53 14.24 -26.28
C LEU A 385 19.99 14.69 -26.03
N PRO A 386 20.30 15.58 -25.05
CA PRO A 386 21.70 15.94 -24.74
C PRO A 386 22.56 14.77 -24.27
N LEU A 387 21.95 13.79 -23.58
CA LEU A 387 22.66 12.59 -23.14
C LEU A 387 22.93 11.66 -24.33
N ILE A 388 21.93 11.47 -25.20
CA ILE A 388 22.07 10.65 -26.40
C ILE A 388 23.17 11.22 -27.30
N THR A 389 23.17 12.53 -27.55
CA THR A 389 24.20 13.17 -28.39
C THR A 389 25.60 13.02 -27.79
N ALA A 390 25.74 13.20 -26.47
CA ALA A 390 27.01 12.97 -25.78
C ALA A 390 27.50 11.51 -25.94
N THR A 391 26.62 10.53 -25.76
CA THR A 391 26.99 9.10 -25.93
C THR A 391 27.35 8.76 -27.37
N THR A 392 26.63 9.28 -28.37
CA THR A 392 26.98 9.07 -29.78
C THR A 392 28.32 9.68 -30.14
N LEU A 393 28.66 10.83 -29.56
CA LEU A 393 29.96 11.47 -29.77
C LEU A 393 31.09 10.63 -29.17
N ILE A 394 30.90 10.11 -27.95
CA ILE A 394 31.87 9.20 -27.29
C ILE A 394 32.08 7.92 -28.11
N ILE A 395 30.99 7.30 -28.58
CA ILE A 395 31.10 6.08 -29.42
C ILE A 395 31.80 6.40 -30.74
N GLY A 396 31.50 7.55 -31.36
CA GLY A 396 32.13 8.00 -32.58
C GLY A 396 33.63 8.23 -32.44
N THR A 397 34.06 8.93 -31.37
CA THR A 397 35.49 9.19 -31.12
C THR A 397 36.25 7.91 -30.81
N LEU A 398 35.68 7.00 -30.02
CA LEU A 398 36.29 5.70 -29.73
C LEU A 398 36.38 4.80 -30.96
N SER A 399 35.36 4.82 -31.82
CA SER A 399 35.38 4.05 -33.08
C SER A 399 36.45 4.58 -34.04
N ALA A 400 36.60 5.91 -34.15
CA ALA A 400 37.66 6.52 -34.93
C ALA A 400 39.06 6.17 -34.39
N LEU A 401 39.23 6.19 -33.07
CA LEU A 401 40.47 5.78 -32.41
C LEU A 401 40.79 4.30 -32.68
N LEU A 402 39.78 3.42 -32.61
CA LEU A 402 39.95 2.00 -32.92
C LEU A 402 40.39 1.79 -34.38
N PHE A 403 39.76 2.50 -35.32
CA PHE A 403 40.12 2.43 -36.74
C PHE A 403 41.56 2.92 -36.99
N TYR A 404 41.97 3.99 -36.30
CA TYR A 404 43.35 4.48 -36.33
C TYR A 404 44.34 3.41 -35.81
N LEU A 405 44.04 2.78 -34.67
CA LEU A 405 44.88 1.74 -34.08
C LEU A 405 44.99 0.52 -35.00
N VAL A 406 43.89 0.07 -35.61
CA VAL A 406 43.88 -1.06 -36.55
C VAL A 406 44.73 -0.74 -37.78
N ASN A 407 44.57 0.45 -38.37
CA ASN A 407 45.39 0.87 -39.51
C ASN A 407 46.87 0.94 -39.14
N HIS A 408 47.20 1.42 -37.95
CA HIS A 408 48.58 1.49 -37.49
C HIS A 408 49.20 0.10 -37.22
N ILE A 409 48.40 -0.85 -36.73
CA ILE A 409 48.80 -2.26 -36.58
C ILE A 409 49.11 -2.87 -37.95
N ILE A 410 48.25 -2.62 -38.96
CA ILE A 410 48.47 -3.10 -40.33
C ILE A 410 49.76 -2.51 -40.90
N LEU A 411 49.99 -1.21 -40.70
CA LEU A 411 51.17 -0.50 -41.19
C LEU A 411 52.47 -1.05 -40.57
N VAL A 412 52.52 -1.19 -39.24
CA VAL A 412 53.70 -1.75 -38.54
C VAL A 412 53.96 -3.21 -38.94
N ASN A 413 52.90 -3.99 -39.19
CA ASN A 413 53.06 -5.37 -39.64
C ASN A 413 53.56 -5.45 -41.10
N ALA A 414 53.12 -4.53 -41.96
CA ALA A 414 53.64 -4.38 -43.31
C ALA A 414 55.14 -3.99 -43.29
N ASP A 415 55.53 -3.07 -42.42
CA ASP A 415 56.94 -2.67 -42.24
C ASP A 415 57.80 -3.84 -41.74
N LYS A 416 57.30 -4.63 -40.78
CA LYS A 416 57.98 -5.85 -40.31
C LYS A 416 58.17 -6.86 -41.44
N MET A 417 57.15 -7.06 -42.28
CA MET A 417 57.23 -7.96 -43.43
C MET A 417 58.24 -7.43 -44.47
N ASN A 418 58.28 -6.12 -44.70
CA ASN A 418 59.25 -5.51 -45.61
C ASN A 418 60.68 -5.63 -45.07
N MET A 419 60.90 -5.50 -43.76
CA MET A 419 62.20 -5.73 -43.12
C MET A 419 62.65 -7.20 -43.26
N LEU A 420 61.74 -8.16 -43.07
CA LEU A 420 62.06 -9.59 -43.28
C LEU A 420 62.40 -9.86 -44.74
N LYS A 421 61.66 -9.29 -45.70
CA LYS A 421 61.97 -9.41 -47.12
C LYS A 421 63.34 -8.81 -47.45
N ALA A 422 63.66 -7.64 -46.92
CA ALA A 422 64.96 -6.99 -47.10
C ALA A 422 66.10 -7.82 -46.49
N SER A 423 65.89 -8.38 -45.30
CA SER A 423 66.83 -9.30 -44.66
C SER A 423 67.10 -10.54 -45.51
N ILE A 424 66.05 -11.17 -46.03
CA ILE A 424 66.18 -12.36 -46.89
C ILE A 424 66.86 -12.01 -48.20
N LEU A 425 66.49 -10.88 -48.82
CA LEU A 425 67.15 -10.38 -50.04
C LEU A 425 68.62 -10.07 -49.81
N ALA A 426 68.95 -9.41 -48.70
CA ALA A 426 70.33 -9.12 -48.34
C ALA A 426 71.14 -10.40 -48.08
N GLU A 427 70.54 -11.41 -47.47
CA GLU A 427 71.12 -12.74 -47.29
C GLU A 427 71.33 -13.48 -48.62
N GLN A 428 70.37 -13.40 -49.54
CA GLN A 428 70.47 -13.98 -50.88
C GLN A 428 71.55 -13.29 -51.71
N ILE A 429 71.59 -11.95 -51.73
CA ILE A 429 72.57 -11.16 -52.48
C ILE A 429 73.99 -11.42 -51.94
N THR A 430 74.17 -11.39 -50.62
CA THR A 430 75.47 -11.72 -50.00
C THR A 430 75.87 -13.18 -50.11
N GLY A 431 74.91 -14.10 -50.27
CA GLY A 431 75.15 -15.50 -50.61
C GLY A 431 75.64 -15.71 -52.05
N THR A 432 75.26 -14.82 -52.97
CA THR A 432 75.63 -14.88 -54.41
C THR A 432 76.86 -14.07 -54.80
N LEU A 433 77.41 -13.22 -53.91
CA LEU A 433 78.67 -12.51 -54.13
C LEU A 433 79.83 -13.52 -54.24
N SER A 434 80.25 -13.86 -55.46
CA SER A 434 81.41 -14.73 -55.69
C SER A 434 82.69 -13.95 -55.40
N SER A 435 83.36 -14.30 -54.31
CA SER A 435 84.64 -13.73 -53.93
C SER A 435 85.76 -14.31 -54.78
N LYS A 436 86.06 -13.67 -55.92
CA LYS A 436 87.27 -13.97 -56.68
C LYS A 436 88.34 -12.94 -56.31
N GLY A 437 89.23 -13.32 -55.39
CA GLY A 437 90.48 -12.58 -55.10
C GLY A 437 90.54 -11.73 -53.82
N MET A 438 89.58 -11.84 -52.89
CA MET A 438 89.61 -11.15 -51.59
C MET A 438 89.93 -12.13 -50.44
N SER A 439 90.54 -11.65 -49.37
CA SER A 439 90.81 -12.46 -48.16
C SER A 439 89.54 -12.73 -47.35
N ASP A 440 89.52 -13.79 -46.54
CA ASP A 440 88.34 -14.24 -45.78
C ASP A 440 87.81 -13.21 -44.76
N GLU A 441 88.66 -12.25 -44.34
CA GLU A 441 88.28 -11.11 -43.49
C GLU A 441 87.61 -10.00 -44.30
N GLU A 442 88.14 -9.65 -45.48
CA GLU A 442 87.54 -8.66 -46.37
C GLU A 442 86.19 -9.13 -46.94
N ILE A 443 86.03 -10.44 -47.18
CA ILE A 443 84.75 -11.04 -47.59
C ILE A 443 83.72 -10.90 -46.47
N ARG A 444 84.13 -11.06 -45.20
CA ARG A 444 83.24 -10.91 -44.05
C ARG A 444 82.80 -9.46 -43.87
N ASP A 445 83.73 -8.51 -43.98
CA ASP A 445 83.41 -7.10 -43.84
C ASP A 445 82.61 -6.56 -45.05
N CYS A 446 82.86 -7.04 -46.26
CA CYS A 446 82.05 -6.74 -47.44
C CYS A 446 80.62 -7.28 -47.28
N LYS A 447 80.45 -8.54 -46.86
CA LYS A 447 79.12 -9.11 -46.58
C LYS A 447 78.38 -8.35 -45.47
N ARG A 448 79.10 -7.88 -44.44
CA ARG A 448 78.54 -7.08 -43.36
C ARG A 448 78.08 -5.71 -43.85
N ASN A 449 78.95 -4.98 -44.55
CA ASN A 449 78.64 -3.64 -45.06
C ASN A 449 77.53 -3.67 -46.11
N THR A 450 77.53 -4.64 -47.01
CA THR A 450 76.46 -4.81 -48.02
C THR A 450 75.12 -5.19 -47.38
N LYS A 451 75.10 -6.02 -46.32
CA LYS A 451 73.86 -6.28 -45.55
C LYS A 451 73.33 -5.03 -44.88
N ILE A 452 74.20 -4.22 -44.27
CA ILE A 452 73.82 -2.97 -43.60
C ILE A 452 73.32 -1.94 -44.62
N GLU A 453 73.99 -1.80 -45.76
CA GLU A 453 73.65 -0.86 -46.82
C GLU A 453 72.32 -1.19 -47.53
N LEU A 454 72.05 -2.48 -47.81
CA LEU A 454 70.77 -2.93 -48.37
C LEU A 454 69.61 -2.69 -47.40
N VAL A 455 69.82 -2.93 -46.11
CA VAL A 455 68.82 -2.64 -45.08
C VAL A 455 68.58 -1.13 -45.01
N MET A 456 69.62 -0.29 -44.98
CA MET A 456 69.47 1.17 -44.96
C MET A 456 68.77 1.74 -46.19
N ASN A 457 69.07 1.26 -47.40
CA ASN A 457 68.43 1.73 -48.63
C ASN A 457 66.94 1.37 -48.72
N VAL A 458 66.54 0.24 -48.14
CA VAL A 458 65.11 -0.11 -48.01
C VAL A 458 64.39 0.84 -47.05
N PHE A 459 65.08 1.46 -46.09
CA PHE A 459 64.49 2.38 -45.11
C PHE A 459 64.58 3.88 -45.49
N THR A 460 65.55 4.32 -46.31
CA THR A 460 65.67 5.73 -46.73
C THR A 460 64.71 6.12 -47.87
N THR A 461 64.16 5.14 -48.59
CA THR A 461 63.17 5.40 -49.63
C THR A 461 61.77 5.51 -49.01
N LYS A 462 61.41 6.70 -48.52
CA LYS A 462 60.06 6.98 -47.96
C LYS A 462 58.95 6.64 -48.98
N PRO A 463 57.78 6.11 -48.54
CA PRO A 463 56.68 5.79 -49.44
C PRO A 463 55.83 7.04 -49.69
N GLU A 464 56.25 7.91 -50.62
CA GLU A 464 55.32 8.84 -51.26
C GLU A 464 54.82 8.19 -52.55
N LYS A 465 53.59 7.66 -52.50
CA LYS A 465 52.75 7.18 -53.64
C LYS A 465 53.50 7.02 -54.97
N ILE A 466 54.13 5.87 -55.19
CA ILE A 466 54.71 5.52 -56.48
C ILE A 466 53.81 4.47 -57.14
N SER A 467 53.16 4.88 -58.24
CA SER A 467 52.47 4.00 -59.17
C SER A 467 53.44 2.95 -59.73
N GLU A 468 52.95 1.73 -59.94
CA GLU A 468 53.68 0.49 -60.29
C GLU A 468 54.64 0.56 -61.50
N SER A 469 54.70 1.65 -62.25
CA SER A 469 55.56 1.79 -63.44
C SER A 469 57.04 2.08 -63.16
N LYS A 470 57.43 2.58 -61.96
CA LYS A 470 58.85 2.93 -61.67
C LYS A 470 59.67 1.86 -60.96
N GLN A 471 59.05 0.85 -60.34
CA GLN A 471 59.79 -0.25 -59.69
C GLN A 471 60.54 -1.13 -60.69
N GLN A 472 60.07 -1.23 -61.93
CA GLN A 472 60.77 -1.95 -63.00
C GLN A 472 62.03 -1.20 -63.49
N ASP A 473 62.07 0.13 -63.40
CA ASP A 473 63.23 0.92 -63.84
C ASP A 473 64.40 0.84 -62.86
N VAL A 474 64.14 0.80 -61.55
CA VAL A 474 65.21 0.65 -60.54
C VAL A 474 65.80 -0.76 -60.58
N LEU A 475 64.97 -1.79 -60.76
CA LEU A 475 65.44 -3.16 -60.96
C LEU A 475 66.24 -3.28 -62.27
N LYS A 476 65.86 -2.58 -63.35
CA LYS A 476 66.65 -2.52 -64.59
C LYS A 476 68.00 -1.83 -64.40
N GLN A 477 68.06 -0.70 -63.69
CA GLN A 477 69.32 0.01 -63.43
C GLN A 477 70.29 -0.80 -62.57
N ILE A 478 69.78 -1.54 -61.58
CA ILE A 478 70.60 -2.45 -60.75
C ILE A 478 71.08 -3.65 -61.58
N LEU A 479 70.25 -4.19 -62.48
CA LEU A 479 70.63 -5.29 -63.37
C LEU A 479 71.63 -4.86 -64.45
N GLU A 480 71.59 -3.61 -64.90
CA GLU A 480 72.60 -3.01 -65.80
C GLU A 480 73.93 -2.76 -65.08
N ALA A 481 73.92 -2.26 -63.84
CA ALA A 481 75.13 -2.07 -63.04
C ALA A 481 75.87 -3.40 -62.74
N VAL A 482 75.12 -4.49 -62.52
CA VAL A 482 75.68 -5.85 -62.33
C VAL A 482 76.19 -6.47 -63.64
N LYS A 483 75.69 -6.02 -64.80
CA LYS A 483 76.20 -6.46 -66.11
C LYS A 483 77.51 -5.77 -66.49
N ILE A 484 77.79 -4.59 -65.95
CA ILE A 484 79.02 -3.81 -66.19
C ILE A 484 80.20 -4.35 -65.35
N THR A 485 79.95 -5.17 -64.33
CA THR A 485 80.97 -5.75 -63.43
C THR A 485 81.31 -7.22 -63.73
N LYS A 486 81.02 -7.71 -64.95
CA LYS A 486 81.35 -9.07 -65.38
C LYS A 486 82.55 -9.13 -66.31
#